data_AF-A0A928JKT2-F1
#
_entry.id   AF-A0A928JKT2-F1
#
_cell.length_a   1.000
_cell.length_b   1.000
_cell.length_c   1.000
_cell.angle_alpha   90.00
_cell.angle_beta   90.00
_cell.angle_gamma   90.00
#
_symmetry.space_group_name_H-M   'P 1'
#
loop_
_entity.id
_entity.type
_entity.pdbx_description
1 polymer ?
#
loop_
_entity_poly.entity_id
_entity_poly.type
_entity_poly.pdbx_seq_one_letter_code
_entity_poly.pdbx_strand_id
1 'polypeptide(L)' 'MKHHNRKMIAPIVVSVLMVAYYVAYFGFLISLLDGVWRIIIGVLPLAFIAVTLKVCVERIIEIKKGEEDDISKY' A
#
# COMPACT_ATOMS: atom_id res chain seq x y z
N MET A 1 -20.44 -8.51 12.44
CA MET A 1 -20.28 -7.41 11.46
C MET A 1 -19.40 -6.25 11.97
N LYS A 2 -19.62 -5.71 13.18
CA LYS A 2 -18.83 -4.54 13.69
C LYS A 2 -17.32 -4.80 13.88
N HIS A 3 -16.93 -6.02 14.25
CA HIS A 3 -15.52 -6.39 14.46
C HIS A 3 -14.70 -6.53 13.16
N HIS A 4 -15.26 -7.13 12.10
CA HIS A 4 -14.57 -7.27 10.81
C HIS A 4 -14.28 -5.91 10.15
N ASN A 5 -15.25 -4.99 10.21
CA ASN A 5 -15.06 -3.64 9.66
C ASN A 5 -13.92 -2.89 10.36
N ARG A 6 -13.73 -3.08 11.67
CA ARG A 6 -12.63 -2.46 12.41
C ARG A 6 -11.26 -3.06 12.04
N LYS A 7 -11.18 -4.38 11.82
CA LYS A 7 -9.94 -5.06 11.40
C LYS A 7 -9.49 -4.63 10.00
N MET A 8 -10.43 -4.30 9.10
CA MET A 8 -10.11 -3.81 7.75
C MET A 8 -9.54 -2.38 7.73
N ILE A 9 -9.78 -1.56 8.76
CA ILE A 9 -9.29 -0.17 8.80
C ILE A 9 -7.76 -0.14 8.81
N ALA A 10 -7.11 -1.02 9.58
CA ALA A 10 -5.66 -1.04 9.71
C ALA A 10 -4.93 -1.24 8.37
N PRO A 11 -5.18 -2.32 7.58
CA PRO A 11 -4.49 -2.52 6.31
C PRO A 11 -4.81 -1.42 5.29
N ILE A 12 -6.04 -0.89 5.28
CA ILE A 12 -6.44 0.20 4.36
C ILE A 12 -5.69 1.49 4.70
N VAL A 13 -5.68 1.91 5.98
CA VAL A 13 -5.02 3.13 6.43
C VAL A 13 -3.52 3.06 6.15
N VAL A 14 -2.87 1.93 6.49
CA VAL A 14 -1.45 1.74 6.21
C VAL A 14 -1.17 1.81 4.71
N SER A 15 -1.99 1.15 3.88
CA SER A 15 -1.81 1.16 2.42
C SER A 15 -1.97 2.56 1.84
N VAL A 16 -2.98 3.32 2.28
CA VAL A 16 -3.20 4.71 1.84
C VAL A 16 -2.03 5.60 2.25
N LEU A 17 -1.55 5.50 3.48
CA LEU A 17 -0.38 6.25 3.95
C LEU A 17 0.88 5.90 3.16
N MET A 18 1.09 4.61 2.85
CA MET A 18 2.23 4.15 2.06
C MET A 18 2.18 4.68 0.62
N VAL A 19 1.01 4.64 -0.01
CA VAL A 19 0.80 5.18 -1.36
C VAL A 19 1.01 6.70 -1.36
N ALA A 20 0.45 7.41 -0.39
CA ALA A 20 0.66 8.86 -0.25
C ALA A 20 2.15 9.20 -0.06
N TYR A 21 2.85 8.43 0.78
CA TYR A 21 4.30 8.56 0.97
C TYR A 21 5.07 8.33 -0.33
N TYR A 22 4.77 7.28 -1.09
CA TYR A 22 5.43 7.02 -2.36
C TYR A 22 5.16 8.12 -3.38
N VAL A 23 3.92 8.58 -3.52
CA VAL A 23 3.58 9.67 -4.44
C VAL A 23 4.32 10.96 -4.05
N ALA A 24 4.36 11.31 -2.77
CA ALA A 24 5.06 12.50 -2.30
C ALA A 24 6.59 12.38 -2.50
N TYR A 25 7.19 11.29 -2.04
CA TYR A 25 8.64 11.08 -2.10
C TYR A 25 9.14 10.94 -3.53
N PHE A 26 8.54 10.06 -4.34
CA PHE A 26 8.95 9.87 -5.72
C PHE A 26 8.53 11.04 -6.61
N GLY A 27 7.38 11.67 -6.35
CA GLY A 27 6.98 12.88 -7.06
C GLY A 27 8.00 14.01 -6.88
N PHE A 28 8.47 14.21 -5.64
CA PHE A 28 9.57 15.14 -5.36
C PHE A 28 10.88 14.70 -6.03
N LEU A 29 11.27 13.43 -5.92
CA LEU A 29 12.51 12.91 -6.51
C LEU A 29 12.53 13.07 -8.05
N ILE A 30 11.42 12.76 -8.72
CA ILE A 30 11.25 12.91 -10.17
C ILE A 30 11.34 14.39 -10.59
N SER A 31 10.92 15.32 -9.73
CA SER A 31 11.02 16.77 -10.02
C SER A 31 12.46 17.29 -10.03
N LEU A 32 13.40 16.57 -9.40
CA LEU A 32 14.83 16.91 -9.35
C LEU A 32 15.67 16.22 -10.42
N LEU A 33 15.08 15.28 -11.17
CA LEU A 33 15.77 14.43 -12.13
C LEU A 33 15.42 14.83 -13.56
N ASP A 34 16.44 14.85 -14.43
CA ASP A 34 16.30 15.13 -15.85
C ASP A 34 16.69 13.94 -16.73
N GLY A 35 16.22 13.97 -17.98
CA GLY A 35 16.55 12.96 -18.99
C GLY A 35 15.99 11.57 -18.71
N VAL A 36 16.73 10.54 -19.10
CA VAL A 36 16.26 9.14 -19.09
C VAL A 36 16.02 8.62 -17.67
N TRP A 37 16.79 9.11 -16.68
CA TRP A 37 16.66 8.69 -15.28
C TRP A 37 15.31 9.04 -14.66
N ARG A 38 14.71 10.15 -15.10
CA ARG A 38 13.37 10.57 -14.67
C ARG A 38 12.30 9.54 -15.03
N ILE A 39 12.42 8.90 -16.20
CA ILE A 39 11.46 7.90 -16.68
C ILE A 39 11.63 6.59 -15.92
N ILE A 40 12.88 6.14 -15.76
CA ILE A 40 13.19 4.88 -15.05
C ILE A 40 12.71 4.96 -13.59
N ILE A 41 13.04 6.05 -12.90
CA ILE A 41 12.64 6.28 -11.50
C ILE A 41 11.13 6.58 -11.39
N GLY A 42 10.50 7.08 -12.45
CA GLY A 42 9.06 7.32 -12.49
C GLY A 42 8.19 6.07 -12.60
N VAL A 43 8.68 5.03 -13.27
CA VAL A 43 7.94 3.76 -13.42
C VAL A 43 8.05 2.88 -12.17
N LEU A 44 9.20 2.92 -11.49
CA LEU A 44 9.47 2.12 -10.29
C LEU A 44 8.39 2.24 -9.18
N PRO A 45 7.97 3.44 -8.74
CA PRO A 45 6.97 3.58 -7.68
C PRO A 45 5.60 3.03 -8.08
N LEU A 46 5.27 2.97 -9.37
CA LEU A 46 4.00 2.38 -9.84
C LEU A 46 3.97 0.88 -9.53
N ALA A 47 5.10 0.19 -9.72
CA ALA A 47 5.21 -1.23 -9.37
C ALA A 47 5.04 -1.44 -7.85
N PHE A 48 5.66 -0.58 -7.03
CA PHE A 48 5.50 -0.68 -5.57
C PHE A 48 4.07 -0.39 -5.11
N ILE A 49 3.42 0.63 -5.66
CA ILE A 49 2.00 0.92 -5.37
C ILE A 49 1.13 -0.28 -5.74
N ALA A 50 1.35 -0.89 -6.91
CA ALA A 50 0.60 -2.07 -7.32
C ALA A 50 0.76 -3.24 -6.32
N VAL A 51 1.99 -3.49 -5.85
CA VAL A 51 2.26 -4.52 -4.83
C VAL A 51 1.58 -4.18 -3.50
N THR A 52 1.67 -2.93 -3.03
CA THR A 52 0.99 -2.49 -1.80
C THR A 52 -0.52 -2.71 -1.88
N LEU A 53 -1.14 -2.37 -3.01
CA LEU A 53 -2.57 -2.57 -3.23
C LEU A 53 -2.92 -4.07 -3.27
N LYS A 54 -2.12 -4.91 -3.92
CA LYS A 54 -2.32 -6.37 -3.96
C LYS A 54 -2.35 -6.96 -2.55
N VAL A 55 -1.34 -6.63 -1.73
CA VAL A 55 -1.24 -7.11 -0.34
C VAL A 55 -2.42 -6.61 0.50
N CYS A 56 -2.85 -5.35 0.31
CA CYS A 56 -4.03 -4.83 0.99
C CYS A 56 -5.29 -5.62 0.64
N VAL A 57 -5.49 -5.95 -0.65
CA VAL A 57 -6.63 -6.73 -1.12
C VAL A 57 -6.59 -8.14 -0.57
N GLU A 58 -5.43 -8.81 -0.60
CA GLU A 58 -5.24 -10.14 -0.01
C GLU A 58 -5.63 -10.14 1.47
N ARG A 59 -5.14 -9.17 2.26
CA ARG A 59 -5.52 -9.05 3.68
C ARG A 59 -7.02 -8.80 3.89
N ILE A 60 -7.65 -7.98 3.05
CA ILE A 60 -9.11 -7.77 3.12
C ILE A 60 -9.85 -9.09 2.85
N ILE A 61 -9.38 -9.90 1.88
CA ILE A 61 -9.97 -11.18 1.53
C ILE A 61 -9.79 -12.19 2.68
N GLU A 62 -8.60 -12.30 3.27
CA GLU A 62 -8.31 -13.17 4.43
C GLU A 62 -9.22 -12.83 5.63
N ILE A 63 -9.30 -11.56 6.00
CA ILE A 63 -10.18 -11.07 7.08
C ILE A 63 -11.65 -11.41 6.78
N LYS A 64 -12.09 -11.30 5.51
CA LYS A 64 -13.47 -11.64 5.10
C LYS A 64 -13.74 -13.14 5.11
N LYS A 65 -12.75 -13.97 4.78
CA LYS A 65 -12.84 -15.44 4.85
C LYS A 65 -12.88 -15.96 6.29
N GLY A 66 -12.59 -15.12 7.28
CA GLY A 66 -12.56 -15.52 8.67
C GLY A 66 -11.32 -16.32 9.03
N GLU A 67 -10.26 -16.25 8.20
CA GLU A 67 -8.93 -16.64 8.64
C GLU A 67 -8.56 -15.72 9.81
N GLU A 68 -8.23 -16.32 10.96
CA GLU A 68 -7.83 -15.52 12.11
C GLU A 68 -6.57 -14.74 11.75
N ASP A 69 -6.72 -13.41 11.68
CA ASP A 69 -5.59 -12.50 11.70
C ASP A 69 -4.87 -12.68 13.05
N ASP A 70 -3.95 -13.65 13.08
CA ASP A 70 -3.20 -14.12 14.25
C ASP A 70 -2.27 -13.05 14.83
N ILE A 71 -2.13 -11.90 14.15
CA ILE A 71 -1.48 -10.70 14.70
C ILE A 71 -2.18 -10.26 16.00
N SER A 72 -3.48 -10.54 16.17
CA SER A 72 -4.22 -10.20 17.38
C SER A 72 -3.92 -11.08 18.61
N LYS A 73 -3.08 -12.13 18.48
CA LYS A 73 -2.68 -13.01 19.60
C LYS A 73 -1.35 -12.64 20.27
N TYR A 74 -0.67 -11.58 19.82
CA TYR A 74 0.62 -11.13 20.36
C TYR A 74 0.54 -9.70 20.91
#